data_AF-A0A7S1TJ22-F1
#
_entry.id   AF-A0A7S1TJ22-F1
#
_cell.length_a   1.000
_cell.length_b   1.000
_cell.length_c   1.000
_cell.angle_alpha   90.00
_cell.angle_beta   90.00
_cell.angle_gamma   90.00
#
_symmetry.space_group_name_H-M   'P 1'
#
loop_
_entity.id
_entity.type
_entity.pdbx_description
1 polymer ?
#
loop_
_entity_poly.entity_id
_entity_poly.type
_entity_poly.pdbx_seq_one_letter_code
_entity_poly.pdbx_strand_id
1 'polypeptide(L)'
;MVGLVSATVALVTLVAWQSDAAYIHNADEAALLAAAEEGKGMLLEFYAPWCGHCKNLAPEYEALGALYAKADSVLIASIDATEQKALANKFAISGYPSIKWIAANKGLNPDAATDVRVDRNAEALSAYVNQATGLTKKISKETAVVTLTEDNFDREVLADDDTSVLVEFYAPWCGHCKALAPKYDALSMLFAGEKKIKIAALDADGAKRLSTKYGVTGYPTIKLFKAGQKDAPIKYEQPREVKNFIEFLNEELGTDLTPTGDVTEGAGVLDGLTSLFAEVARSGSSAEKAAATIKEKIEGAENSDYASYYSKVLSNLESKGADYIHKEALRLEKMLKGALKPQQKRSVQRRINVLTSIRDEL
;
A
#
# COMPACT_ATOMS: atom_id res chain seq x y z
N MET A 1 33.42 -8.44 76.13
CA MET A 1 33.54 -9.30 74.93
C MET A 1 32.27 -9.14 74.12
N VAL A 2 32.42 -8.68 72.87
CA VAL A 2 31.47 -8.70 71.72
C VAL A 2 30.12 -7.99 71.97
N GLY A 3 29.81 -6.78 71.47
CA GLY A 3 30.12 -6.18 70.19
C GLY A 3 28.99 -6.41 69.17
N LEU A 4 27.78 -5.87 69.40
CA LEU A 4 26.70 -5.86 68.41
C LEU A 4 26.82 -4.59 67.56
N VAL A 5 27.30 -4.74 66.32
CA VAL A 5 27.19 -3.71 65.28
C VAL A 5 26.05 -4.14 64.37
N SER A 6 24.93 -3.42 64.44
CA SER A 6 23.81 -3.57 63.52
C SER A 6 24.19 -2.93 62.19
N ALA A 7 24.51 -3.75 61.20
CA ALA A 7 24.71 -3.31 59.82
C ALA A 7 23.37 -3.36 59.09
N THR A 8 22.72 -2.22 58.94
CA THR A 8 21.60 -2.04 58.00
C THR A 8 22.15 -2.03 56.58
N VAL A 9 22.00 -3.16 55.89
CA VAL A 9 22.21 -3.25 54.44
C VAL A 9 21.07 -2.49 53.76
N ALA A 10 21.37 -1.30 53.25
CA ALA A 10 20.48 -0.59 52.34
C ALA A 10 20.46 -1.36 51.00
N LEU A 11 19.39 -2.11 50.78
CA LEU A 11 19.10 -2.72 49.48
C LEU A 11 18.74 -1.58 48.51
N VAL A 12 19.73 -1.09 47.76
CA VAL A 12 19.46 -0.26 46.58
C VAL A 12 18.98 -1.20 45.49
N THR A 13 17.66 -1.35 45.36
CA THR A 13 17.07 -1.97 44.19
C THR A 13 17.31 -1.05 42.99
N LEU A 14 18.36 -1.35 42.23
CA LEU A 14 18.49 -0.91 40.85
C LEU A 14 17.29 -1.48 40.09
N VAL A 15 16.29 -0.65 39.84
CA VAL A 15 15.27 -0.94 38.83
C VAL A 15 15.98 -0.81 37.49
N ALA A 16 16.52 -1.92 37.00
CA ALA A 16 16.90 -2.02 35.61
C ALA A 16 15.63 -1.81 34.79
N TRP A 17 15.59 -0.73 34.02
CA TRP A 17 14.62 -0.59 32.94
C TRP A 17 14.98 -1.64 31.90
N GLN A 18 14.43 -2.84 32.06
CA GLN A 18 14.53 -3.89 31.08
C GLN A 18 13.66 -3.44 29.91
N SER A 19 14.30 -2.82 28.92
CA SER A 19 13.63 -2.51 27.66
C SER A 19 13.43 -3.84 26.94
N ASP A 20 12.19 -4.31 26.89
CA ASP A 20 11.73 -5.46 26.08
C ASP A 20 11.82 -5.16 24.57
N ALA A 21 12.78 -4.33 24.15
CA ALA A 21 12.94 -3.95 22.77
C ALA A 21 13.97 -4.88 22.12
N ALA A 22 13.51 -5.81 21.28
CA ALA A 22 14.41 -6.56 20.40
C ALA A 22 15.10 -5.66 19.34
N TYR A 23 14.82 -4.35 19.37
CA TYR A 23 15.54 -3.31 18.65
C TYR A 23 16.20 -2.31 19.60
N ILE A 24 17.51 -2.15 19.48
CA ILE A 24 18.24 -1.10 20.21
C ILE A 24 18.84 -0.13 19.19
N HIS A 25 18.32 1.10 19.20
CA HIS A 25 18.92 2.20 18.46
C HIS A 25 20.12 2.76 19.24
N ASN A 26 21.24 2.95 18.56
CA ASN A 26 22.52 3.39 19.14
C ASN A 26 22.97 2.51 20.34
N ALA A 27 23.02 1.20 20.12
CA ALA A 27 23.51 0.23 21.09
C ALA A 27 25.00 0.47 21.40
N ASP A 28 25.35 0.39 22.68
CA ASP A 28 26.73 0.34 23.14
C ASP A 28 27.23 -1.12 23.27
N GLU A 29 28.52 -1.29 23.53
CA GLU A 29 29.11 -2.64 23.67
C GLU A 29 28.50 -3.43 24.83
N ALA A 30 28.06 -2.77 25.91
CA ALA A 30 27.46 -3.43 27.07
C ALA A 30 26.11 -4.07 26.72
N ALA A 31 25.24 -3.35 25.98
CA ALA A 31 23.97 -3.88 25.51
C ALA A 31 24.15 -5.10 24.58
N LEU A 32 25.15 -5.06 23.70
CA LEU A 32 25.46 -6.18 22.81
C LEU A 32 26.01 -7.40 23.56
N LEU A 33 26.86 -7.17 24.57
CA LEU A 33 27.38 -8.24 25.43
C LEU A 33 26.26 -8.95 26.21
N ALA A 34 25.30 -8.19 26.76
CA ALA A 34 24.16 -8.77 27.46
C ALA A 34 23.32 -9.68 26.52
N ALA A 35 23.02 -9.21 25.31
CA ALA A 35 22.31 -10.04 24.32
C ALA A 35 23.11 -11.29 23.90
N ALA A 36 24.44 -11.18 23.86
CA ALA A 36 25.33 -12.29 23.56
C ALA A 36 25.38 -13.34 24.68
N GLU A 37 25.32 -12.93 25.95
CA GLU A 37 25.22 -13.81 27.12
C GLU A 37 23.89 -14.59 27.14
N GLU A 38 22.82 -13.97 26.67
CA GLU A 38 21.52 -14.63 26.44
C GLU A 38 21.53 -15.58 25.23
N GLY A 39 22.62 -15.66 24.48
CA GLY A 39 22.78 -16.57 23.35
C GLY A 39 22.09 -16.11 22.06
N LYS A 40 21.65 -14.85 21.97
CA LYS A 40 20.91 -14.32 20.81
C LYS A 40 21.75 -14.28 19.54
N GLY A 41 21.11 -14.48 18.39
CA GLY A 41 21.65 -14.06 17.10
C GLY A 41 21.53 -12.55 16.95
N MET A 42 22.50 -11.88 16.33
CA MET A 42 22.55 -10.42 16.28
C MET A 42 22.71 -9.89 14.85
N LEU A 43 21.79 -9.04 14.42
CA LEU A 43 21.95 -8.21 13.23
C LEU A 43 22.37 -6.80 13.66
N LEU A 44 23.58 -6.39 13.27
CA LEU A 44 24.22 -5.16 13.71
C LEU A 44 24.42 -4.21 12.54
N GLU A 45 23.84 -3.03 12.59
CA GLU A 45 24.12 -1.93 11.67
C GLU A 45 25.11 -0.97 12.31
N PHE A 46 26.26 -0.75 11.67
CA PHE A 46 27.19 0.32 12.02
C PHE A 46 26.95 1.51 11.09
N TYR A 47 26.55 2.64 11.67
CA TYR A 47 26.22 3.87 10.94
C TYR A 47 27.03 5.07 11.43
N ALA A 48 26.90 6.19 10.72
CA ALA A 48 27.37 7.50 11.14
C ALA A 48 26.25 8.54 10.99
N PRO A 49 26.04 9.49 11.91
CA PRO A 49 24.91 10.42 11.86
C PRO A 49 24.87 11.33 10.61
N TRP A 50 26.04 11.61 10.04
CA TRP A 50 26.20 12.44 8.85
C TRP A 50 26.05 11.67 7.53
N CYS A 51 25.93 10.34 7.57
CA CYS A 51 25.84 9.49 6.38
C CYS A 51 24.43 9.50 5.78
N GLY A 52 24.28 10.00 4.55
CA GLY A 52 22.99 10.06 3.85
C GLY A 52 22.36 8.69 3.58
N HIS A 53 23.16 7.70 3.16
CA HIS A 53 22.66 6.33 2.95
C HIS A 53 22.16 5.67 4.24
N CYS A 54 22.76 6.01 5.37
CA CYS A 54 22.36 5.54 6.69
C CYS A 54 21.00 6.16 7.08
N LYS A 55 20.82 7.46 6.83
CA LYS A 55 19.52 8.13 7.04
C LYS A 55 18.38 7.52 6.21
N ASN A 56 18.69 7.06 5.00
CA ASN A 56 17.70 6.39 4.15
C ASN A 56 17.35 4.97 4.64
N LEU A 57 18.31 4.27 5.26
CA LEU A 57 18.12 2.93 5.81
C LEU A 57 17.44 2.95 7.19
N ALA A 58 17.65 4.00 7.99
CA ALA A 58 17.12 4.12 9.35
C ALA A 58 15.63 3.73 9.50
N PRO A 59 14.67 4.27 8.71
CA PRO A 59 13.26 3.90 8.87
C PRO A 59 12.98 2.42 8.56
N GLU A 60 13.70 1.84 7.60
CA GLU A 60 13.61 0.41 7.26
C GLU A 60 14.17 -0.47 8.38
N TYR A 61 15.31 -0.07 8.97
CA TYR A 61 15.96 -0.81 10.05
C TYR A 61 15.13 -0.75 11.35
N GLU A 62 14.46 0.37 11.61
CA GLU A 62 13.48 0.52 12.70
C GLU A 62 12.26 -0.38 12.50
N ALA A 63 11.70 -0.43 11.27
CA ALA A 63 10.59 -1.31 10.94
C ALA A 63 10.96 -2.79 11.11
N LEU A 64 12.18 -3.17 10.72
CA LEU A 64 12.74 -4.49 10.97
C LEU A 64 12.84 -4.77 12.47
N GLY A 65 13.40 -3.84 13.23
CA GLY A 65 13.48 -3.92 14.68
C GLY A 65 12.13 -4.16 15.35
N ALA A 66 11.11 -3.40 14.96
CA ALA A 66 9.73 -3.57 15.44
C ALA A 66 9.13 -4.94 15.09
N LEU A 67 9.42 -5.46 13.88
CA LEU A 67 8.95 -6.77 13.44
C LEU A 67 9.51 -7.91 14.32
N TYR A 68 10.76 -7.79 14.76
CA TYR A 68 11.41 -8.78 15.62
C TYR A 68 11.29 -8.47 17.11
N ALA A 69 10.59 -7.41 17.53
CA ALA A 69 10.46 -6.96 18.92
C ALA A 69 10.09 -8.05 19.94
N LYS A 70 9.38 -9.11 19.50
CA LYS A 70 8.95 -10.25 20.33
C LYS A 70 9.68 -11.56 19.99
N ALA A 71 10.86 -11.49 19.37
CA ALA A 71 11.66 -12.65 19.03
C ALA A 71 12.84 -12.76 19.99
N ASP A 72 12.68 -13.56 21.04
CA ASP A 72 13.66 -13.68 22.13
C ASP A 72 15.02 -14.24 21.66
N SER A 73 15.07 -14.88 20.49
CA SER A 73 16.29 -15.47 19.93
C SER A 73 17.14 -14.51 19.10
N VAL A 74 16.70 -13.28 18.85
CA VAL A 74 17.37 -12.32 17.95
C VAL A 74 17.42 -10.93 18.55
N LEU A 75 18.56 -10.26 18.40
CA LEU A 75 18.69 -8.82 18.58
C LEU A 75 18.89 -8.13 17.22
N ILE A 76 18.15 -7.07 16.97
CA ILE A 76 18.42 -6.10 15.90
C ILE A 76 18.98 -4.84 16.57
N ALA A 77 20.15 -4.36 16.16
CA ALA A 77 20.74 -3.17 16.76
C ALA A 77 21.42 -2.28 15.72
N SER A 78 21.32 -0.97 15.92
CA SER A 78 22.14 0.01 15.22
C SER A 78 23.15 0.61 16.19
N ILE A 79 24.35 0.93 15.70
CA ILE A 79 25.50 1.39 16.48
C ILE A 79 26.05 2.64 15.79
N ASP A 80 26.11 3.75 16.52
CA ASP A 80 26.86 4.91 16.05
C ASP A 80 28.35 4.61 16.15
N ALA A 81 28.96 4.28 15.01
CA ALA A 81 30.37 3.95 14.93
C ALA A 81 31.30 5.16 15.19
N THR A 82 30.76 6.38 15.15
CA THR A 82 31.51 7.61 15.46
C THR A 82 31.64 7.83 16.97
N GLU A 83 30.69 7.32 17.75
CA GLU A 83 30.74 7.27 19.21
C GLU A 83 31.44 6.00 19.69
N GLN A 84 31.03 4.84 19.18
CA GLN A 84 31.51 3.51 19.58
C GLN A 84 32.77 3.08 18.78
N LYS A 85 33.80 3.94 18.76
CA LYS A 85 35.00 3.76 17.91
C LYS A 85 35.77 2.46 18.19
N ALA A 86 35.90 2.08 19.46
CA ALA A 86 36.61 0.85 19.83
C ALA A 86 35.90 -0.39 19.28
N LEU A 87 34.57 -0.42 19.41
CA LEU A 87 33.72 -1.47 18.87
C LEU A 87 33.75 -1.48 17.33
N ALA A 88 33.64 -0.33 16.68
CA ALA A 88 33.75 -0.21 15.22
C ALA A 88 35.10 -0.73 14.69
N ASN A 89 36.20 -0.39 15.36
CA ASN A 89 37.53 -0.91 15.02
C ASN A 89 37.62 -2.43 15.23
N LYS A 90 37.07 -2.95 16.32
CA LYS A 90 37.01 -4.38 16.65
C LYS A 90 36.27 -5.18 15.56
N PHE A 91 35.24 -4.60 14.95
CA PHE A 91 34.50 -5.19 13.83
C PHE A 91 35.05 -4.80 12.45
N ALA A 92 36.21 -4.15 12.38
CA ALA A 92 36.85 -3.70 11.14
C ALA A 92 35.92 -2.86 10.23
N ILE A 93 35.11 -1.98 10.83
CA ILE A 93 34.18 -1.12 10.10
C ILE A 93 34.97 -0.02 9.39
N SER A 94 34.86 0.02 8.06
CA SER A 94 35.58 0.95 7.18
C SER A 94 34.66 1.82 6.32
N GLY A 95 33.35 1.61 6.39
CA GLY A 95 32.34 2.36 5.64
C GLY A 95 30.94 2.20 6.23
N TYR A 96 30.02 3.10 5.84
CA TYR A 96 28.67 3.18 6.39
C TYR A 96 27.61 3.22 5.29
N PRO A 97 26.43 2.59 5.49
CA PRO A 97 26.12 1.65 6.57
C PRO A 97 26.78 0.28 6.33
N SER A 98 27.37 -0.30 7.38
CA SER A 98 27.89 -1.68 7.38
C SER A 98 26.97 -2.57 8.22
N ILE A 99 26.44 -3.65 7.63
CA ILE A 99 25.55 -4.58 8.34
C ILE A 99 26.26 -5.91 8.54
N LYS A 100 26.28 -6.40 9.78
CA LYS A 100 26.89 -7.67 10.15
C LYS A 100 25.89 -8.58 10.84
N TRP A 101 26.02 -9.88 10.61
CA TRP A 101 25.28 -10.92 11.30
C TRP A 101 26.21 -11.78 12.14
N ILE A 102 25.81 -12.02 13.38
CA ILE A 102 26.44 -12.98 14.29
C ILE A 102 25.39 -14.04 14.64
N ALA A 103 25.69 -15.31 14.39
CA ALA A 103 24.77 -16.39 14.71
C ALA A 103 24.60 -16.58 16.23
N ALA A 104 23.47 -17.15 16.64
CA ALA A 104 23.17 -17.45 18.03
C ALA A 104 24.29 -18.25 18.72
N ASN A 105 24.51 -17.98 20.00
CA ASN A 105 25.53 -18.61 20.84
C ASN A 105 26.99 -18.43 20.35
N LYS A 106 27.28 -17.41 19.53
CA LYS A 106 28.65 -17.08 19.09
C LYS A 106 29.31 -15.94 19.87
N GLY A 107 28.62 -15.35 20.83
CA GLY A 107 29.13 -14.21 21.59
C GLY A 107 29.23 -12.93 20.76
N LEU A 108 29.68 -11.82 21.35
CA LEU A 108 30.06 -10.62 20.60
C LEU A 108 31.47 -10.79 19.99
N ASN A 109 31.58 -11.69 19.02
CA ASN A 109 32.86 -12.09 18.40
C ASN A 109 32.97 -11.63 16.94
N PRO A 110 33.93 -10.73 16.59
CA PRO A 110 34.18 -10.30 15.23
C PRO A 110 34.51 -11.42 14.24
N ASP A 111 35.22 -12.47 14.68
CA ASP A 111 35.60 -13.59 13.80
C ASP A 111 34.41 -14.46 13.40
N ALA A 112 33.31 -14.39 14.18
CA ALA A 112 32.05 -15.08 13.89
C ALA A 112 31.07 -14.19 13.10
N ALA A 113 31.42 -12.91 12.87
CA ALA A 113 30.55 -11.96 12.20
C ALA A 113 30.68 -12.07 10.68
N THR A 114 29.55 -12.10 9.99
CA THR A 114 29.47 -12.16 8.53
C THR A 114 28.88 -10.88 7.96
N ASP A 115 29.41 -10.40 6.84
CA ASP A 115 28.85 -9.23 6.16
C ASP A 115 27.51 -9.58 5.50
N VAL A 116 26.48 -8.80 5.82
CA VAL A 116 25.16 -8.94 5.21
C VAL A 116 25.09 -8.09 3.95
N ARG A 117 25.04 -8.75 2.79
CA ARG A 117 25.04 -8.15 1.45
C ARG A 117 23.72 -8.36 0.71
N VAL A 118 22.62 -8.01 1.38
CA VAL A 118 21.27 -7.94 0.77
C VAL A 118 20.88 -6.47 0.55
N ASP A 119 19.75 -6.26 -0.12
CA ASP A 119 19.18 -4.92 -0.30
C ASP A 119 18.97 -4.22 1.06
N ARG A 120 19.22 -2.91 1.08
CA ARG A 120 19.11 -2.06 2.27
C ARG A 120 17.65 -1.63 2.52
N ASN A 121 16.76 -2.62 2.67
CA ASN A 121 15.37 -2.42 3.05
C ASN A 121 14.95 -3.52 4.04
N ALA A 122 13.84 -3.27 4.73
CA ALA A 122 13.42 -4.09 5.85
C ALA A 122 12.97 -5.49 5.41
N GLU A 123 12.41 -5.63 4.20
CA GLU A 123 11.97 -6.92 3.66
C GLU A 123 13.14 -7.86 3.38
N ALA A 124 14.16 -7.38 2.67
CA ALA A 124 15.36 -8.16 2.34
C ALA A 124 16.15 -8.53 3.61
N LEU A 125 16.24 -7.61 4.58
CA LEU A 125 16.87 -7.88 5.86
C LEU A 125 16.08 -8.89 6.69
N SER A 126 14.74 -8.81 6.70
CA SER A 126 13.89 -9.80 7.36
C SER A 126 14.03 -11.17 6.71
N ALA A 127 14.07 -11.25 5.37
CA ALA A 127 14.31 -12.50 4.66
C ALA A 127 15.65 -13.14 5.05
N TYR A 128 16.72 -12.34 5.15
CA TYR A 128 18.02 -12.80 5.62
C TYR A 128 17.95 -13.32 7.07
N VAL A 129 17.37 -12.55 8.00
CA VAL A 129 17.26 -12.97 9.41
C VAL A 129 16.43 -14.24 9.53
N ASN A 130 15.31 -14.35 8.81
CA ASN A 130 14.50 -15.57 8.75
C ASN A 130 15.30 -16.77 8.26
N GLN A 131 16.08 -16.62 7.18
CA GLN A 131 16.95 -17.68 6.67
C GLN A 131 18.00 -18.10 7.71
N ALA A 132 18.61 -17.13 8.39
CA ALA A 132 19.65 -17.39 9.38
C ALA A 132 19.15 -18.03 10.68
N THR A 133 17.86 -17.88 10.99
CA THR A 133 17.29 -18.26 12.30
C THR A 133 16.19 -19.33 12.22
N GLY A 134 15.64 -19.58 11.02
CA GLY A 134 14.46 -20.41 10.84
C GLY A 134 13.13 -19.71 11.21
N LEU A 135 13.15 -18.42 11.56
CA LEU A 135 11.94 -17.65 11.83
C LEU A 135 11.17 -17.35 10.54
N THR A 136 9.90 -16.98 10.69
CA THR A 136 9.01 -16.64 9.56
C THR A 136 8.33 -15.28 9.78
N LYS A 137 9.10 -14.27 10.17
CA LYS A 137 8.57 -12.90 10.34
C LYS A 137 8.40 -12.24 8.97
N LYS A 138 7.31 -11.54 8.73
CA LYS A 138 7.08 -10.80 7.48
C LYS A 138 6.68 -9.38 7.80
N ILE A 139 7.24 -8.43 7.06
CA ILE A 139 6.78 -7.05 7.12
C ILE A 139 5.42 -7.01 6.44
N SER A 140 4.38 -6.66 7.20
CA SER A 140 3.07 -6.38 6.64
C SER A 140 3.13 -5.02 5.96
N LYS A 141 3.51 -5.00 4.68
CA LYS A 141 3.21 -3.86 3.83
C LYS A 141 1.74 -4.00 3.42
N GLU A 142 0.91 -3.02 3.76
CA GLU A 142 -0.45 -2.98 3.21
C GLU A 142 -0.34 -2.76 1.71
N THR A 143 -0.66 -3.81 0.95
CA THR A 143 -0.72 -3.78 -0.50
C THR A 143 -1.91 -4.61 -0.95
N ALA A 144 -2.59 -4.13 -1.98
CA ALA A 144 -3.58 -4.88 -2.73
C ALA A 144 -3.05 -5.27 -4.12
N VAL A 145 -1.73 -5.14 -4.36
CA VAL A 145 -1.09 -5.57 -5.62
C VAL A 145 -1.21 -7.08 -5.74
N VAL A 146 -1.85 -7.54 -6.82
CA VAL A 146 -1.93 -8.96 -7.15
C VAL A 146 -0.60 -9.42 -7.72
N THR A 147 0.07 -10.35 -7.04
CA THR A 147 1.30 -10.97 -7.57
C THR A 147 0.96 -11.95 -8.68
N LEU A 148 1.51 -11.69 -9.86
CA LEU A 148 1.36 -12.54 -11.04
C LEU A 148 2.55 -13.48 -11.18
N THR A 149 2.28 -14.64 -11.75
CA THR A 149 3.22 -15.66 -12.19
C THR A 149 2.82 -16.14 -13.58
N GLU A 150 3.67 -16.91 -14.25
CA GLU A 150 3.29 -17.49 -15.54
C GLU A 150 2.04 -18.39 -15.46
N ASP A 151 1.83 -19.04 -14.31
CA ASP A 151 0.74 -19.99 -14.09
C ASP A 151 -0.60 -19.32 -13.79
N ASN A 152 -0.59 -18.13 -13.18
CA ASN A 152 -1.82 -17.44 -12.79
C ASN A 152 -2.20 -16.28 -13.72
N PHE A 153 -1.30 -15.84 -14.62
CA PHE A 153 -1.50 -14.64 -15.42
C PHE A 153 -2.81 -14.68 -16.19
N ASP A 154 -3.07 -15.78 -16.92
CA ASP A 154 -4.26 -15.88 -17.76
C ASP A 154 -5.54 -15.81 -16.92
N ARG A 155 -5.55 -16.46 -15.74
CA ARG A 155 -6.70 -16.40 -14.82
C ARG A 155 -6.91 -15.01 -14.23
N GLU A 156 -5.85 -14.34 -13.79
CA GLU A 156 -5.98 -13.06 -13.09
C GLU A 156 -6.18 -11.88 -14.03
N VAL A 157 -5.67 -11.97 -15.26
CA VAL A 157 -5.59 -10.85 -16.22
C VAL A 157 -6.56 -11.01 -17.40
N LEU A 158 -6.74 -12.24 -17.91
CA LEU A 158 -7.42 -12.50 -19.18
C LEU A 158 -8.78 -13.22 -19.04
N ALA A 159 -9.03 -13.94 -17.95
CA ALA A 159 -10.22 -14.78 -17.83
C ALA A 159 -11.52 -14.01 -17.51
N ASP A 160 -11.41 -12.78 -16.99
CA ASP A 160 -12.53 -11.91 -16.65
C ASP A 160 -12.57 -10.73 -17.63
N ASP A 161 -13.52 -10.76 -18.54
CA ASP A 161 -13.70 -9.74 -19.57
C ASP A 161 -14.30 -8.43 -19.03
N ASP A 162 -14.89 -8.45 -17.83
CA ASP A 162 -15.52 -7.27 -17.20
C ASP A 162 -14.55 -6.49 -16.30
N THR A 163 -13.39 -7.08 -15.99
CA THR A 163 -12.41 -6.49 -15.06
C THR A 163 -11.15 -6.07 -15.81
N SER A 164 -10.80 -4.78 -15.76
CA SER A 164 -9.51 -4.29 -16.26
C SER A 164 -8.35 -4.63 -15.31
N VAL A 165 -7.13 -4.76 -15.82
CA VAL A 165 -5.96 -5.03 -14.97
C VAL A 165 -4.79 -4.15 -15.39
N LEU A 166 -4.30 -3.31 -14.47
CA LEU A 166 -3.03 -2.60 -14.64
C LEU A 166 -1.92 -3.52 -14.16
N VAL A 167 -0.97 -3.84 -15.04
CA VAL A 167 0.14 -4.76 -14.76
C VAL A 167 1.47 -4.03 -14.82
N GLU A 168 2.23 -4.03 -13.72
CA GLU A 168 3.66 -3.71 -13.71
C GLU A 168 4.49 -4.96 -14.04
N PHE A 169 5.26 -4.90 -15.12
CA PHE A 169 6.32 -5.85 -15.43
C PHE A 169 7.63 -5.31 -14.85
N TYR A 170 8.14 -5.95 -13.80
CA TYR A 170 9.31 -5.51 -13.05
C TYR A 170 10.44 -6.55 -13.08
N ALA A 171 11.61 -6.17 -12.57
CA ALA A 171 12.68 -7.09 -12.24
C ALA A 171 13.20 -6.83 -10.81
N PRO A 172 13.50 -7.86 -9.99
CA PRO A 172 13.88 -7.69 -8.59
C PRO A 172 15.15 -6.85 -8.39
N TRP A 173 16.07 -6.86 -9.35
CA TRP A 173 17.31 -6.09 -9.29
C TRP A 173 17.16 -4.64 -9.79
N CYS A 174 16.02 -4.27 -10.39
CA CYS A 174 15.83 -2.95 -11.00
C CYS A 174 15.57 -1.86 -9.93
N GLY A 175 16.51 -0.92 -9.79
CA GLY A 175 16.37 0.21 -8.86
C GLY A 175 15.14 1.09 -9.14
N HIS A 176 14.76 1.29 -10.40
CA HIS A 176 13.55 2.06 -10.75
C HIS A 176 12.25 1.34 -10.34
N CYS A 177 12.22 0.00 -10.41
CA CYS A 177 11.09 -0.79 -9.90
C CYS A 177 10.99 -0.68 -8.38
N LYS A 178 12.12 -0.78 -7.67
CA LYS A 178 12.17 -0.60 -6.21
C LYS A 178 11.65 0.79 -5.80
N ALA A 179 11.99 1.83 -6.55
CA ALA A 179 11.49 3.19 -6.31
C ALA A 179 9.99 3.36 -6.63
N LEU A 180 9.45 2.58 -7.57
CA LEU A 180 8.03 2.58 -7.94
C LEU A 180 7.17 1.80 -6.95
N ALA A 181 7.65 0.67 -6.44
CA ALA A 181 6.91 -0.24 -5.57
C ALA A 181 6.07 0.45 -4.48
N PRO A 182 6.60 1.36 -3.63
CA PRO A 182 5.77 2.03 -2.61
C PRO A 182 4.63 2.87 -3.19
N LYS A 183 4.81 3.49 -4.37
CA LYS A 183 3.76 4.26 -5.04
C LYS A 183 2.72 3.33 -5.68
N TYR A 184 3.16 2.21 -6.23
CA TYR A 184 2.29 1.21 -6.83
C TYR A 184 1.45 0.50 -5.76
N ASP A 185 2.01 0.26 -4.58
CA ASP A 185 1.27 -0.24 -3.41
C ASP A 185 0.21 0.78 -2.95
N ALA A 186 0.57 2.06 -2.82
CA ALA A 186 -0.39 3.11 -2.49
C ALA A 186 -1.53 3.19 -3.52
N LEU A 187 -1.20 3.11 -4.82
CA LEU A 187 -2.18 3.03 -5.90
C LEU A 187 -3.11 1.81 -5.71
N SER A 188 -2.55 0.62 -5.46
CA SER A 188 -3.33 -0.59 -5.26
C SER A 188 -4.33 -0.47 -4.11
N MET A 189 -3.95 0.21 -3.02
CA MET A 189 -4.81 0.43 -1.87
C MET A 189 -5.98 1.37 -2.16
N LEU A 190 -5.78 2.38 -3.02
CA LEU A 190 -6.87 3.27 -3.46
C LEU A 190 -7.93 2.50 -4.27
N PHE A 191 -7.49 1.55 -5.08
CA PHE A 191 -8.34 0.68 -5.90
C PHE A 191 -8.73 -0.63 -5.21
N ALA A 192 -8.31 -0.87 -3.97
CA ALA A 192 -8.64 -2.08 -3.25
C ALA A 192 -10.16 -2.25 -3.17
N GLY A 193 -10.67 -3.42 -3.56
CA GLY A 193 -12.10 -3.73 -3.57
C GLY A 193 -12.93 -3.06 -4.67
N GLU A 194 -12.32 -2.30 -5.58
CA GLU A 194 -12.98 -1.91 -6.83
C GLU A 194 -13.13 -3.14 -7.74
N LYS A 195 -14.34 -3.34 -8.29
CA LYS A 195 -14.64 -4.54 -9.07
C LYS A 195 -14.10 -4.48 -10.50
N LYS A 196 -14.03 -3.28 -11.08
CA LYS A 196 -13.70 -3.07 -12.49
C LYS A 196 -12.20 -3.00 -12.78
N ILE A 197 -11.38 -2.98 -11.73
CA ILE A 197 -9.93 -2.87 -11.90
C ILE A 197 -9.17 -3.63 -10.82
N LYS A 198 -8.13 -4.36 -11.25
CA LYS A 198 -7.07 -4.88 -10.39
C LYS A 198 -5.75 -4.16 -10.68
N ILE A 199 -4.94 -3.98 -9.65
CA ILE A 199 -3.54 -3.53 -9.76
C ILE A 199 -2.66 -4.75 -9.50
N ALA A 200 -1.73 -5.06 -10.40
CA ALA A 200 -1.00 -6.32 -10.40
C ALA A 200 0.46 -6.14 -10.82
N ALA A 201 1.35 -7.04 -10.38
CA ALA A 201 2.76 -7.00 -10.72
C ALA A 201 3.31 -8.39 -11.07
N LEU A 202 4.17 -8.45 -12.09
CA LEU A 202 4.82 -9.67 -12.57
C LEU A 202 6.34 -9.47 -12.58
N ASP A 203 7.08 -10.40 -11.96
CA ASP A 203 8.52 -10.52 -12.18
C ASP A 203 8.77 -11.03 -13.60
N ALA A 204 9.04 -10.08 -14.49
CA ALA A 204 9.27 -10.31 -15.91
C ALA A 204 10.70 -10.78 -16.20
N ASP A 205 11.61 -10.70 -15.23
CA ASP A 205 12.92 -11.30 -15.36
C ASP A 205 12.84 -12.83 -15.23
N GLY A 206 11.99 -13.33 -14.31
CA GLY A 206 11.67 -14.75 -14.19
C GLY A 206 10.67 -15.27 -15.24
N ALA A 207 9.69 -14.45 -15.65
CA ALA A 207 8.61 -14.85 -16.55
C ALA A 207 8.87 -14.55 -18.04
N LYS A 208 9.93 -15.15 -18.61
CA LYS A 208 10.39 -14.84 -19.97
C LYS A 208 9.31 -15.00 -21.06
N ARG A 209 8.41 -15.99 -20.93
CA ARG A 209 7.35 -16.23 -21.93
C ARG A 209 6.41 -15.04 -22.03
N LEU A 210 5.99 -14.51 -20.89
CA LEU A 210 5.09 -13.35 -20.81
C LEU A 210 5.82 -12.06 -21.21
N SER A 211 7.09 -11.92 -20.83
CA SER A 211 7.92 -10.78 -21.24
C SER A 211 8.06 -10.68 -22.75
N THR A 212 8.32 -11.80 -23.44
CA THR A 212 8.35 -11.84 -24.91
C THR A 212 6.97 -11.59 -25.51
N LYS A 213 5.92 -12.27 -25.02
CA LYS A 213 4.54 -12.12 -25.53
C LYS A 213 4.09 -10.66 -25.52
N TYR A 214 4.38 -9.93 -24.44
CA TYR A 214 3.97 -8.54 -24.28
C TYR A 214 5.07 -7.53 -24.61
N GLY A 215 6.18 -7.94 -25.24
CA GLY A 215 7.22 -7.03 -25.72
C GLY A 215 7.88 -6.19 -24.62
N VAL A 216 8.16 -6.78 -23.47
CA VAL A 216 8.85 -6.13 -22.35
C VAL A 216 10.35 -6.10 -22.64
N THR A 217 10.89 -4.93 -22.97
CA THR A 217 12.32 -4.72 -23.30
C THR A 217 13.09 -3.93 -22.23
N GLY A 218 12.41 -3.51 -21.17
CA GLY A 218 13.00 -2.75 -20.07
C GLY A 218 12.04 -2.62 -18.89
N TYR A 219 12.59 -2.18 -17.75
CA TYR A 219 11.87 -2.17 -16.48
C TYR A 219 11.85 -0.78 -15.80
N PRO A 220 10.76 -0.45 -15.07
CA PRO A 220 9.46 -1.11 -15.15
C PRO A 220 8.77 -0.81 -16.50
N THR A 221 8.04 -1.80 -17.03
CA THR A 221 7.08 -1.61 -18.13
C THR A 221 5.69 -1.78 -17.54
N ILE A 222 4.77 -0.85 -17.79
CA ILE A 222 3.43 -0.90 -17.22
C ILE A 222 2.42 -0.94 -18.35
N LYS A 223 1.44 -1.84 -18.26
CA LYS A 223 0.40 -1.99 -19.27
C LYS A 223 -0.99 -2.18 -18.65
N LEU A 224 -1.99 -1.56 -19.26
CA LEU A 224 -3.39 -1.73 -18.92
C LEU A 224 -4.05 -2.75 -19.86
N PHE A 225 -4.50 -3.85 -19.29
CA PHE A 225 -5.33 -4.85 -19.93
C PHE A 225 -6.80 -4.49 -19.70
N LYS A 226 -7.36 -3.69 -20.60
CA LYS A 226 -8.73 -3.16 -20.49
C LYS A 226 -9.77 -4.26 -20.64
N ALA A 227 -10.85 -4.17 -19.86
CA ALA A 227 -12.04 -4.99 -20.00
C ALA A 227 -12.53 -4.99 -21.47
N GLY A 228 -12.90 -6.16 -22.01
CA GLY A 228 -13.29 -6.33 -23.41
C GLY A 228 -12.19 -6.11 -24.47
N GLN A 229 -10.96 -5.70 -24.10
CA GLN A 229 -9.88 -5.39 -25.05
C GLN A 229 -8.50 -5.90 -24.54
N LYS A 230 -8.46 -7.14 -24.06
CA LYS A 230 -7.28 -7.73 -23.42
C LYS A 230 -6.12 -8.03 -24.36
N ASP A 231 -6.40 -8.26 -25.65
CA ASP A 231 -5.40 -8.63 -26.65
C ASP A 231 -4.50 -7.46 -27.10
N ALA A 232 -4.95 -6.22 -26.87
CA ALA A 232 -4.22 -5.00 -27.22
C ALA A 232 -3.98 -4.13 -25.98
N PRO A 233 -3.12 -4.58 -25.03
CA PRO A 233 -2.92 -3.85 -23.79
C PRO A 233 -2.25 -2.50 -24.02
N ILE A 234 -2.81 -1.46 -23.39
CA ILE A 234 -2.38 -0.07 -23.52
C ILE A 234 -1.12 0.13 -22.69
N LYS A 235 -0.04 0.60 -23.31
CA LYS A 235 1.21 0.90 -22.58
C LYS A 235 1.05 2.22 -21.82
N TYR A 236 1.44 2.23 -20.55
CA TYR A 236 1.49 3.45 -19.75
C TYR A 236 2.81 4.18 -19.98
N GLU A 237 2.74 5.46 -20.39
CA GLU A 237 3.92 6.28 -20.73
C GLU A 237 4.03 7.58 -19.92
N GLN A 238 3.09 7.83 -19.00
CA GLN A 238 3.07 9.02 -18.15
C GLN A 238 4.05 8.91 -16.96
N PRO A 239 4.29 10.00 -16.19
CA PRO A 239 5.11 9.97 -14.98
C PRO A 239 4.61 8.95 -13.94
N ARG A 240 5.50 8.33 -13.18
CA ARG A 240 5.16 7.22 -12.26
C ARG A 240 4.84 7.71 -10.85
N GLU A 241 4.01 8.75 -10.77
CA GLU A 241 3.43 9.23 -9.52
C GLU A 241 1.98 8.74 -9.39
N VAL A 242 1.51 8.54 -8.16
CA VAL A 242 0.15 8.02 -7.88
C VAL A 242 -0.93 8.84 -8.59
N LYS A 243 -0.81 10.17 -8.60
CA LYS A 243 -1.76 11.07 -9.28
C LYS A 243 -1.87 10.79 -10.78
N ASN A 244 -0.76 10.48 -11.45
CA ASN A 244 -0.73 10.28 -12.90
C ASN A 244 -1.32 8.92 -13.27
N PHE A 245 -1.08 7.89 -12.45
CA PHE A 245 -1.81 6.62 -12.63
C PHE A 245 -3.32 6.82 -12.48
N ILE A 246 -3.77 7.64 -11.53
CA ILE A 246 -5.19 7.92 -11.34
C ILE A 246 -5.77 8.70 -12.52
N GLU A 247 -5.08 9.73 -13.00
CA GLU A 247 -5.46 10.48 -14.20
C GLU A 247 -5.61 9.55 -15.40
N PHE A 248 -4.62 8.70 -15.67
CA PHE A 248 -4.68 7.69 -16.74
C PHE A 248 -5.84 6.71 -16.58
N LEU A 249 -6.06 6.17 -15.39
CA LEU A 249 -7.16 5.23 -15.14
C LEU A 249 -8.53 5.91 -15.21
N ASN A 250 -8.62 7.19 -14.84
CA ASN A 250 -9.83 7.98 -15.05
C ASN A 250 -10.12 8.18 -16.53
N GLU A 251 -9.11 8.55 -17.34
CA GLU A 251 -9.26 8.70 -18.79
C GLU A 251 -9.64 7.37 -19.47
N GLU A 252 -8.96 6.28 -19.12
CA GLU A 252 -9.16 5.00 -19.79
C GLU A 252 -10.42 4.26 -19.34
N LEU A 253 -10.77 4.36 -18.06
CA LEU A 253 -11.78 3.49 -17.44
C LEU A 253 -12.93 4.24 -16.79
N GLY A 254 -12.90 5.58 -16.72
CA GLY A 254 -13.92 6.37 -16.03
C GLY A 254 -13.99 6.06 -14.53
N THR A 255 -12.83 5.81 -13.90
CA THR A 255 -12.79 5.47 -12.46
C THR A 255 -13.15 6.65 -11.56
N ASP A 256 -13.11 7.88 -12.06
CA ASP A 256 -13.44 9.13 -11.36
C ASP A 256 -12.85 9.25 -9.95
N LEU A 257 -11.66 8.72 -9.71
CA LEU A 257 -11.01 8.81 -8.40
C LEU A 257 -10.14 10.06 -8.30
N THR A 258 -10.04 10.60 -7.09
CA THR A 258 -9.05 11.62 -6.74
C THR A 258 -7.78 10.95 -6.18
N PRO A 259 -6.64 11.67 -6.11
CA PRO A 259 -5.43 11.19 -5.44
C PRO A 259 -5.60 10.82 -3.95
N THR A 260 -6.67 11.30 -3.30
CA THR A 260 -7.01 10.96 -1.92
C THR A 260 -7.87 9.69 -1.80
N GLY A 261 -8.33 9.13 -2.92
CA GLY A 261 -9.20 7.96 -2.96
C GLY A 261 -10.69 8.27 -2.87
N ASP A 262 -11.05 9.55 -2.84
CA ASP A 262 -12.43 10.03 -3.00
C ASP A 262 -12.84 9.99 -4.48
N VAL A 263 -14.07 10.37 -4.78
CA VAL A 263 -14.54 10.51 -6.17
C VAL A 263 -14.57 11.99 -6.58
N THR A 264 -14.41 12.27 -7.86
CA THR A 264 -14.52 13.63 -8.40
C THR A 264 -15.95 14.18 -8.28
N GLU A 265 -16.12 15.50 -8.41
CA GLU A 265 -17.43 16.15 -8.31
C GLU A 265 -18.41 15.72 -9.41
N GLY A 266 -17.91 15.45 -10.62
CA GLY A 266 -18.71 14.92 -11.74
C GLY A 266 -18.93 13.40 -11.71
N ALA A 267 -18.35 12.69 -10.73
CA ALA A 267 -18.36 11.23 -10.74
C ALA A 267 -19.78 10.66 -10.71
N GLY A 268 -20.09 9.79 -11.68
CA GLY A 268 -21.41 9.18 -11.85
C GLY A 268 -22.47 10.07 -12.53
N VAL A 269 -22.16 11.34 -12.85
CA VAL A 269 -23.04 12.21 -13.63
C VAL A 269 -22.88 11.89 -15.11
N LEU A 270 -23.99 11.60 -15.79
CA LEU A 270 -24.01 11.32 -17.22
C LEU A 270 -24.48 12.54 -18.00
N ASP A 271 -23.64 12.99 -18.93
CA ASP A 271 -23.93 14.13 -19.81
C ASP A 271 -25.23 13.94 -20.59
N GLY A 272 -26.05 14.98 -20.63
CA GLY A 272 -27.32 15.00 -21.34
C GLY A 272 -28.47 14.24 -20.65
N LEU A 273 -28.25 13.61 -19.48
CA LEU A 273 -29.35 13.10 -18.66
C LEU A 273 -29.88 14.16 -17.69
N THR A 274 -29.00 15.00 -17.13
CA THR A 274 -29.37 15.98 -16.10
C THR A 274 -30.55 16.86 -16.51
N SER A 275 -30.51 17.42 -17.72
CA SER A 275 -31.58 18.26 -18.26
C SER A 275 -32.89 17.53 -18.52
N LEU A 276 -32.84 16.27 -18.95
CA LEU A 276 -34.03 15.44 -19.10
C LEU A 276 -34.67 15.13 -17.73
N PHE A 277 -33.85 14.85 -16.71
CA PHE A 277 -34.35 14.64 -15.34
C PHE A 277 -34.95 15.91 -14.76
N ALA A 278 -34.34 17.07 -15.01
CA ALA A 278 -34.90 18.36 -14.60
C ALA A 278 -36.22 18.67 -15.32
N GLU A 279 -36.37 18.30 -16.59
CA GLU A 279 -37.66 18.38 -17.31
C GLU A 279 -38.73 17.51 -16.66
N VAL A 280 -38.42 16.24 -16.36
CA VAL A 280 -39.35 15.33 -15.68
C VAL A 280 -39.74 15.87 -14.30
N ALA A 281 -38.79 16.46 -13.57
CA ALA A 281 -39.05 17.03 -12.26
C ALA A 281 -39.99 18.25 -12.31
N ARG A 282 -39.84 19.12 -13.32
CA ARG A 282 -40.71 20.32 -13.48
C ARG A 282 -42.08 20.00 -14.07
N SER A 283 -42.13 19.07 -15.02
CA SER A 283 -43.33 18.84 -15.84
C SER A 283 -44.11 17.58 -15.46
N GLY A 284 -43.58 16.73 -14.58
CA GLY A 284 -44.27 15.56 -14.03
C GLY A 284 -44.81 14.65 -15.13
N SER A 285 -46.10 14.33 -15.08
CA SER A 285 -46.78 13.48 -16.07
C SER A 285 -46.73 14.02 -17.51
N SER A 286 -46.43 15.29 -17.72
CA SER A 286 -46.32 15.88 -19.07
C SER A 286 -44.95 15.65 -19.74
N ALA A 287 -43.99 15.04 -19.04
CA ALA A 287 -42.61 14.81 -19.51
C ALA A 287 -42.37 13.39 -20.05
N GLU A 288 -43.40 12.72 -20.57
CA GLU A 288 -43.33 11.31 -21.03
C GLU A 288 -42.21 11.07 -22.05
N LYS A 289 -41.98 12.04 -22.95
CA LYS A 289 -40.92 11.98 -23.95
C LYS A 289 -39.52 12.04 -23.31
N ALA A 290 -39.32 12.91 -22.32
CA ALA A 290 -38.06 13.00 -21.60
C ALA A 290 -37.80 11.71 -20.80
N ALA A 291 -38.81 11.18 -20.11
CA ALA A 291 -38.72 9.92 -19.39
C ALA A 291 -38.39 8.73 -20.31
N ALA A 292 -38.98 8.67 -21.50
CA ALA A 292 -38.67 7.65 -22.51
C ALA A 292 -37.21 7.77 -23.01
N THR A 293 -36.75 8.99 -23.32
CA THR A 293 -35.38 9.25 -23.76
C THR A 293 -34.35 8.89 -22.68
N ILE A 294 -34.66 9.14 -21.41
CA ILE A 294 -33.83 8.71 -20.28
C ILE A 294 -33.71 7.19 -20.25
N LYS A 295 -34.84 6.46 -20.36
CA LYS A 295 -34.85 4.98 -20.33
C LYS A 295 -33.98 4.40 -21.46
N GLU A 296 -34.15 4.91 -22.68
CA GLU A 296 -33.33 4.51 -23.84
C GLU A 296 -31.83 4.74 -23.59
N LYS A 297 -31.46 5.94 -23.11
CA LYS A 297 -30.05 6.27 -22.82
C LYS A 297 -29.46 5.44 -21.68
N ILE A 298 -30.25 5.06 -20.69
CA ILE A 298 -29.83 4.18 -19.59
C ILE A 298 -29.61 2.75 -20.08
N GLU A 299 -30.52 2.23 -20.91
CA GLU A 299 -30.43 0.87 -21.46
C GLU A 299 -29.26 0.71 -22.43
N GLY A 300 -28.91 1.76 -23.17
CA GLY A 300 -27.75 1.81 -24.06
C GLY A 300 -26.40 2.06 -23.37
N ALA A 301 -26.39 2.35 -22.07
CA ALA A 301 -25.14 2.61 -21.35
C ALA A 301 -24.46 1.29 -20.94
N GLU A 302 -23.28 1.01 -21.50
CA GLU A 302 -22.47 -0.19 -21.21
C GLU A 302 -22.05 -0.32 -19.73
N ASN A 303 -22.22 0.72 -18.92
CA ASN A 303 -21.91 0.72 -17.48
C ASN A 303 -23.16 0.46 -16.60
N SER A 304 -23.41 -0.82 -16.30
CA SER A 304 -24.59 -1.33 -15.55
C SER A 304 -24.79 -0.76 -14.14
N ASP A 305 -23.71 -0.33 -13.47
CA ASP A 305 -23.78 0.05 -12.04
C ASP A 305 -24.58 1.32 -11.79
N TYR A 306 -24.50 2.30 -12.69
CA TYR A 306 -25.22 3.57 -12.58
C TYR A 306 -26.56 3.55 -13.30
N ALA A 307 -26.69 2.74 -14.37
CA ALA A 307 -27.95 2.55 -15.08
C ALA A 307 -29.08 2.19 -14.12
N SER A 308 -28.85 1.19 -13.25
CA SER A 308 -29.81 0.78 -12.23
C SER A 308 -30.15 1.87 -11.21
N TYR A 309 -29.22 2.79 -10.93
CA TYR A 309 -29.45 3.90 -10.03
C TYR A 309 -30.27 5.00 -10.70
N TYR A 310 -29.92 5.39 -11.93
CA TYR A 310 -30.68 6.35 -12.71
C TYR A 310 -32.13 5.88 -12.94
N SER A 311 -32.36 4.58 -13.23
CA SER A 311 -33.72 4.03 -13.31
C SER A 311 -34.50 4.20 -12.00
N LYS A 312 -33.84 4.01 -10.85
CA LYS A 312 -34.45 4.24 -9.53
C LYS A 312 -34.75 5.71 -9.29
N VAL A 313 -33.86 6.62 -9.69
CA VAL A 313 -34.11 8.06 -9.58
C VAL A 313 -35.33 8.44 -10.40
N LEU A 314 -35.45 7.96 -11.64
CA LEU A 314 -36.58 8.24 -12.53
C LEU A 314 -37.90 7.73 -11.93
N SER A 315 -37.94 6.47 -11.50
CA SER A 315 -39.14 5.88 -10.89
C SER A 315 -39.57 6.60 -9.61
N ASN A 316 -38.63 7.01 -8.77
CA ASN A 316 -38.95 7.79 -7.57
C ASN A 316 -39.40 9.21 -7.91
N LEU A 317 -38.83 9.83 -8.94
CA LEU A 317 -39.26 11.15 -9.40
C LEU A 317 -40.70 11.12 -9.95
N GLU A 318 -41.03 10.13 -10.77
CA GLU A 318 -42.39 9.91 -11.31
C GLU A 318 -43.43 9.67 -10.19
N SER A 319 -43.05 8.96 -9.12
CA SER A 319 -43.98 8.58 -8.04
C SER A 319 -44.04 9.56 -6.86
N LYS A 320 -42.96 10.29 -6.57
CA LYS A 320 -42.82 11.16 -5.38
C LYS A 320 -42.67 12.64 -5.71
N GLY A 321 -42.49 13.01 -6.98
CA GLY A 321 -42.33 14.39 -7.44
C GLY A 321 -40.95 14.99 -7.16
N ALA A 322 -40.74 16.23 -7.61
CA ALA A 322 -39.44 16.93 -7.59
C ALA A 322 -38.78 17.01 -6.20
N ASP A 323 -39.58 17.14 -5.14
CA ASP A 323 -39.16 17.13 -3.74
C ASP A 323 -38.27 15.93 -3.36
N TYR A 324 -38.44 14.80 -4.04
CA TYR A 324 -37.63 13.60 -3.84
C TYR A 324 -36.14 13.87 -4.02
N ILE A 325 -35.75 14.64 -5.05
CA ILE A 325 -34.35 14.89 -5.39
C ILE A 325 -33.62 15.54 -4.20
N HIS A 326 -34.21 16.59 -3.65
CA HIS A 326 -33.65 17.30 -2.50
C HIS A 326 -33.64 16.43 -1.23
N LYS A 327 -34.75 15.76 -0.92
CA LYS A 327 -34.87 14.92 0.29
C LYS A 327 -33.89 13.74 0.27
N GLU A 328 -33.69 13.11 -0.89
CA GLU A 328 -32.77 11.99 -1.04
C GLU A 328 -31.31 12.44 -0.97
N ALA A 329 -30.96 13.58 -1.59
CA ALA A 329 -29.60 14.13 -1.50
C ALA A 329 -29.21 14.38 -0.02
N LEU A 330 -30.07 15.05 0.74
CA LEU A 330 -29.84 15.29 2.18
C LEU A 330 -29.72 13.99 2.99
N ARG A 331 -30.52 12.97 2.66
CA ARG A 331 -30.45 11.66 3.32
C ARG A 331 -29.09 10.99 3.06
N LEU A 332 -28.60 11.04 1.83
CA LEU A 332 -27.30 10.47 1.45
C LEU A 332 -26.14 11.26 2.07
N GLU A 333 -26.21 12.60 2.09
CA GLU A 333 -25.21 13.45 2.76
C GLU A 333 -25.11 13.14 4.26
N LYS A 334 -26.26 12.91 4.93
CA LYS A 334 -26.27 12.45 6.33
C LYS A 334 -25.63 11.07 6.47
N MET A 335 -25.83 10.18 5.49
CA MET A 335 -25.24 8.84 5.50
C MET A 335 -23.72 8.87 5.31
N LEU A 336 -23.19 9.80 4.51
CA LEU A 336 -21.74 10.01 4.34
C LEU A 336 -21.01 10.39 5.62
N LYS A 337 -21.70 11.07 6.55
CA LYS A 337 -21.16 11.42 7.87
C LYS A 337 -21.05 10.21 8.80
N GLY A 338 -21.64 9.07 8.43
CA GLY A 338 -21.56 7.82 9.18
C GLY A 338 -20.29 7.02 8.93
N ALA A 339 -20.14 5.92 9.68
CA ALA A 339 -19.04 4.97 9.50
C ALA A 339 -19.30 4.07 8.28
N LEU A 340 -18.78 4.48 7.11
CA LEU A 340 -18.85 3.73 5.86
C LEU A 340 -17.47 3.26 5.43
N LYS A 341 -17.39 2.08 4.81
CA LYS A 341 -16.17 1.63 4.10
C LYS A 341 -15.87 2.56 2.91
N PRO A 342 -14.61 2.70 2.47
CA PRO A 342 -14.25 3.59 1.37
C PRO A 342 -15.11 3.41 0.10
N GLN A 343 -15.33 2.18 -0.35
CA GLN A 343 -16.14 1.87 -1.53
C GLN A 343 -17.60 2.28 -1.35
N GLN A 344 -18.13 2.14 -0.13
CA GLN A 344 -19.48 2.61 0.19
C GLN A 344 -19.54 4.14 0.17
N LYS A 345 -18.55 4.84 0.74
CA LYS A 345 -18.46 6.31 0.66
C LYS A 345 -18.45 6.76 -0.79
N ARG A 346 -17.61 6.16 -1.64
CA ARG A 346 -17.54 6.46 -3.08
C ARG A 346 -18.88 6.25 -3.78
N SER A 347 -19.52 5.10 -3.55
CA SER A 347 -20.85 4.80 -4.12
C SER A 347 -21.90 5.83 -3.71
N VAL A 348 -21.88 6.26 -2.44
CA VAL A 348 -22.83 7.25 -1.91
C VAL A 348 -22.55 8.64 -2.46
N GLN A 349 -21.28 9.04 -2.55
CA GLN A 349 -20.88 10.33 -3.09
C GLN A 349 -21.30 10.47 -4.57
N ARG A 350 -21.10 9.44 -5.40
CA ARG A 350 -21.57 9.46 -6.80
C ARG A 350 -23.08 9.65 -6.91
N ARG A 351 -23.84 8.99 -6.04
CA ARG A 351 -25.30 9.15 -5.99
C ARG A 351 -25.71 10.57 -5.59
N ILE A 352 -24.96 11.21 -4.70
CA ILE A 352 -25.14 12.62 -4.34
C ILE A 352 -24.81 13.51 -5.53
N ASN A 353 -23.69 13.29 -6.22
CA ASN A 353 -23.32 14.07 -7.41
C ASN A 353 -24.44 14.05 -8.46
N VAL A 354 -25.01 12.87 -8.75
CA VAL A 354 -26.18 12.72 -9.64
C VAL A 354 -27.36 13.56 -9.18
N LEU A 355 -27.80 13.43 -7.92
CA LEU A 355 -28.97 14.15 -7.42
C LEU A 355 -28.74 15.66 -7.36
N THR A 356 -27.54 16.08 -6.96
CA THR A 356 -27.11 17.47 -6.92
C THR A 356 -27.09 18.07 -8.32
N SER A 357 -26.57 17.37 -9.32
CA SER A 357 -26.58 17.86 -10.70
C SER A 357 -28.01 18.14 -11.20
N ILE A 358 -28.96 17.24 -10.91
CA ILE A 358 -30.38 17.43 -11.28
C ILE A 358 -30.98 18.60 -10.50
N ARG A 359 -30.69 18.69 -9.20
CA ARG A 359 -31.18 19.76 -8.32
C ARG A 359 -30.69 21.13 -8.76
N ASP A 360 -29.44 21.24 -9.18
CA ASP A 360 -28.83 22.51 -9.54
C ASP A 360 -29.36 23.05 -10.89
N GLU A 361 -29.96 22.18 -11.71
CA GLU A 361 -30.72 22.59 -12.89
C GLU A 361 -32.17 23.01 -12.58
N LEU A 362 -32.79 22.47 -11.52
CA LEU A 362 -34.20 22.72 -11.18
C LEU A 362 -34.50 24.18 -10.86
#